data_AF-A0A523XMR6-F1
#
_entry.id   AF-A0A523XMR6-F1
#
_cell.length_a   1.000
_cell.length_b   1.000
_cell.length_c   1.000
_cell.angle_alpha   90.00
_cell.angle_beta   90.00
_cell.angle_gamma   90.00
#
_symmetry.space_group_name_H-M   'P 1'
#
loop_
_entity.id
_entity.type
_entity.pdbx_description
1 polymer ?
#
loop_
_entity_poly.entity_id
_entity_poly.type
_entity_poly.pdbx_seq_one_letter_code
_entity_poly.pdbx_strand_id
1 'polypeptide(L)'
;MAQVPRSSFRPKASDTRMLAKTLEDSRWVVKEWDRLKDKYANSFVAVLDCKVIAHHKNMERLMEIVDKKFPHRKDFVTTEFISLKDVRWIR
;
A
#
# COMPACT_ATOMS: atom_id res chain seq x y z
N MET A 1 25.91 30.18 -4.77
CA MET A 1 25.31 28.84 -4.75
C MET A 1 24.54 28.69 -3.44
N ALA A 2 23.21 28.68 -3.46
CA ALA A 2 22.41 28.53 -2.25
C ALA A 2 22.42 27.06 -1.81
N GLN A 3 22.89 26.78 -0.59
CA GLN A 3 22.77 25.46 0.01
C GLN A 3 21.29 25.20 0.32
N VAL A 4 20.71 24.19 -0.32
CA VAL A 4 19.38 23.69 0.02
C VAL A 4 19.44 23.16 1.45
N PRO A 5 18.58 23.60 2.38
CA PRO A 5 18.61 23.09 3.74
C PRO A 5 18.31 21.59 3.70
N ARG A 6 19.21 20.77 4.26
CA ARG A 6 18.88 19.36 4.52
C ARG A 6 17.72 19.35 5.51
N SER A 7 16.53 19.03 5.00
CA SER A 7 15.33 18.81 5.82
C SER A 7 15.69 17.89 6.98
N SER A 8 15.64 18.42 8.20
CA SER A 8 15.80 17.67 9.44
C SER A 8 14.49 16.93 9.73
N PHE A 9 14.07 16.06 8.83
CA PHE A 9 12.92 15.20 9.06
C PHE A 9 13.26 14.25 10.21
N ARG A 10 12.83 14.63 11.41
CA ARG A 10 12.74 13.73 12.55
C ARG A 10 11.31 13.20 12.57
N PRO A 11 11.06 11.96 12.11
CA PRO A 11 9.72 11.39 12.21
C PRO A 11 9.27 11.38 13.66
N LYS A 12 8.02 11.79 13.91
CA LYS A 12 7.42 11.65 15.24
C LYS A 12 7.22 10.16 15.55
N ALA A 13 7.11 9.79 16.82
CA ALA A 13 6.90 8.39 17.22
C ALA A 13 5.61 7.75 16.61
N SER A 14 4.62 8.58 16.27
CA SER A 14 3.45 8.17 15.48
C SER A 14 3.83 7.68 14.08
N ASP A 15 4.76 8.38 13.44
CA ASP A 15 5.14 8.20 12.04
C ASP A 15 5.98 6.93 11.88
N THR A 16 6.82 6.61 12.86
CA THR A 16 7.57 5.34 12.90
C THR A 16 6.67 4.13 13.13
N ARG A 17 5.66 4.24 14.01
CA ARG A 17 4.67 3.16 14.20
C ARG A 17 3.84 2.94 12.93
N MET A 18 3.46 4.02 12.26
CA MET A 18 2.72 3.96 11.00
C MET A 18 3.55 3.33 9.88
N LEU A 19 4.82 3.72 9.75
CA LEU A 19 5.74 3.10 8.79
C LEU A 19 5.91 1.60 9.03
N ALA A 20 6.03 1.19 10.30
CA ALA A 20 6.13 -0.23 10.66
C ALA A 20 4.90 -1.03 10.23
N LYS A 21 3.70 -0.45 10.35
CA LYS A 21 2.44 -1.04 9.89
C LYS A 21 2.36 -1.15 8.36
N THR A 22 2.72 -0.10 7.64
CA THR A 22 2.75 -0.14 6.16
C THR A 22 3.72 -1.22 5.67
N LEU A 23 4.89 -1.36 6.30
CA LEU A 23 5.84 -2.44 6.01
C LEU A 23 5.28 -3.82 6.34
N GLU A 24 4.50 -3.95 7.42
CA GLU A 24 3.82 -5.18 7.77
C GLU A 24 2.76 -5.56 6.72
N ASP A 25 1.95 -4.59 6.29
CA ASP A 25 0.94 -4.76 5.25
C ASP A 25 1.57 -5.18 3.92
N SER A 26 2.68 -4.56 3.50
CA SER A 26 3.42 -4.97 2.29
C SER A 26 3.98 -6.38 2.41
N ARG A 27 4.56 -6.77 3.56
CA ARG A 27 5.03 -8.15 3.79
C ARG A 27 3.88 -9.15 3.75
N TRP A 28 2.73 -8.78 4.28
CA TRP A 28 1.53 -9.61 4.25
C TRP A 28 1.04 -9.84 2.81
N VAL A 29 1.03 -8.80 1.97
CA VAL A 29 0.66 -8.94 0.54
C VAL A 29 1.55 -9.94 -0.17
N VAL A 30 2.88 -9.88 0.04
CA VAL A 30 3.81 -10.83 -0.58
C VAL A 30 3.58 -12.25 -0.07
N LYS A 31 3.31 -12.42 1.22
CA LYS A 31 3.03 -13.74 1.82
C LYS A 31 1.73 -14.35 1.30
N GLU A 32 0.69 -13.54 1.13
CA GLU A 32 -0.64 -13.98 0.66
C GLU A 32 -0.80 -13.87 -0.86
N TRP A 33 0.29 -13.67 -1.60
CA TRP A 33 0.25 -13.32 -3.02
C TRP A 33 -0.55 -14.31 -3.86
N ASP A 34 -0.37 -15.62 -3.65
CA ASP A 34 -1.10 -16.64 -4.40
C ASP A 34 -2.61 -16.58 -4.15
N ARG A 35 -3.02 -16.43 -2.88
CA ARG A 35 -4.43 -16.25 -2.52
C ARG A 35 -5.02 -14.95 -3.08
N LEU A 36 -4.23 -13.89 -3.11
CA LEU A 36 -4.64 -12.60 -3.68
C LEU A 36 -4.79 -12.69 -5.20
N LYS A 37 -3.91 -13.42 -5.89
CA LYS A 37 -4.01 -13.68 -7.34
C LYS A 37 -5.34 -14.35 -7.69
N ASP A 38 -5.75 -15.38 -6.95
CA ASP A 38 -6.99 -16.11 -7.22
C ASP A 38 -8.24 -15.23 -7.15
N LYS A 39 -8.24 -14.23 -6.25
CA LYS A 39 -9.42 -13.42 -5.96
C LYS A 39 -9.42 -12.03 -6.59
N TYR A 40 -8.24 -11.44 -6.80
CA TYR A 40 -8.07 -10.03 -7.16
C TYR A 40 -7.18 -9.83 -8.40
N ALA A 41 -6.99 -10.87 -9.20
CA ALA A 41 -6.30 -10.82 -10.48
C ALA A 41 -6.62 -9.57 -11.32
N ASN A 42 -5.56 -8.93 -11.84
CA ASN A 42 -5.62 -7.75 -12.70
C ASN A 42 -6.38 -6.57 -12.06
N SER A 43 -6.22 -6.38 -10.75
CA SER A 43 -6.81 -5.25 -10.04
C SER A 43 -5.86 -4.69 -8.99
N PHE A 44 -6.06 -3.42 -8.66
CA PHE A 44 -5.43 -2.78 -7.51
C PHE A 44 -6.16 -3.21 -6.25
N VAL A 45 -5.41 -3.54 -5.20
CA VAL A 45 -5.92 -3.83 -3.86
C VAL A 45 -5.40 -2.80 -2.88
N ALA A 46 -6.28 -2.34 -2.00
CA ALA A 46 -5.96 -1.52 -0.84
C ALA A 46 -5.93 -2.41 0.40
N VAL A 47 -4.82 -2.39 1.12
CA VAL A 47 -4.56 -3.20 2.31
C VAL A 47 -4.33 -2.28 3.50
N LEU A 48 -4.96 -2.64 4.62
CA LEU A 48 -4.78 -1.97 5.90
C LEU A 48 -4.90 -3.00 7.02
N ASP A 49 -3.95 -3.00 7.95
CA ASP A 49 -3.91 -3.93 9.08
C ASP A 49 -4.04 -5.41 8.62
N CYS A 50 -3.22 -5.79 7.63
CA CYS A 50 -3.14 -7.12 7.02
C CYS A 50 -4.46 -7.62 6.41
N LYS A 51 -5.29 -6.71 5.90
CA LYS A 51 -6.57 -7.04 5.29
C LYS A 51 -6.85 -6.21 4.05
N VAL A 52 -7.36 -6.86 3.00
CA VAL A 52 -7.91 -6.15 1.82
C VAL A 52 -9.19 -5.42 2.23
N ILE A 53 -9.14 -4.09 2.17
CA ILE A 53 -10.26 -3.20 2.54
C ILE A 53 -11.04 -2.69 1.33
N ALA A 54 -10.40 -2.66 0.16
CA ALA A 54 -11.00 -2.34 -1.12
C ALA A 54 -10.18 -2.93 -2.27
N HIS A 55 -10.80 -3.10 -3.44
CA HIS A 55 -10.10 -3.44 -4.67
C HIS A 55 -10.84 -2.83 -5.87
N HIS A 56 -10.11 -2.49 -6.92
CA HIS A 56 -10.69 -2.01 -8.17
C HIS A 56 -9.69 -2.13 -9.33
N LYS A 57 -10.17 -2.30 -10.57
CA LYS A 57 -9.29 -2.39 -11.76
C LYS A 57 -8.64 -1.06 -12.14
N ASN A 58 -9.28 0.04 -11.77
CA ASN A 58 -8.81 1.41 -11.96
C ASN A 58 -8.41 2.02 -10.62
N MET A 59 -7.21 2.60 -10.56
CA MET A 59 -6.61 3.17 -9.35
C MET A 59 -7.40 4.36 -8.78
N GLU A 60 -7.86 5.29 -9.62
CA GLU A 60 -8.62 6.46 -9.17
C GLU A 60 -9.90 6.04 -8.45
N ARG A 61 -10.62 5.07 -9.02
CA ARG A 61 -11.81 4.48 -8.37
C ARG A 61 -11.49 3.74 -7.08
N LEU A 62 -10.32 3.09 -6.99
CA LEU A 62 -9.87 2.50 -5.73
C LEU A 62 -9.69 3.59 -4.66
N MET A 63 -9.00 4.67 -5.00
CA MET A 63 -8.76 5.79 -4.09
C MET A 63 -10.06 6.46 -3.65
N GLU A 64 -11.03 6.65 -4.55
CA GLU A 64 -12.36 7.15 -4.19
C GLU A 64 -13.05 6.25 -3.14
N ILE A 65 -12.93 4.93 -3.27
CA ILE A 65 -13.49 3.97 -2.30
C ILE A 65 -12.78 4.08 -0.95
N VAL A 66 -11.45 4.17 -0.98
CA VAL A 66 -10.62 4.29 0.23
C VAL A 66 -10.92 5.60 0.96
N ASP A 67 -10.97 6.73 0.25
CA ASP A 67 -11.25 8.04 0.82
C ASP A 67 -12.63 8.09 1.48
N LYS A 68 -13.64 7.47 0.86
CA LYS A 68 -15.01 7.41 1.41
C LYS A 68 -15.09 6.52 2.65
N LYS A 69 -14.37 5.39 2.68
CA LYS A 69 -14.47 4.40 3.77
C LYS A 69 -13.49 4.66 4.92
N PHE A 70 -12.35 5.29 4.65
CA PHE A 70 -11.24 5.46 5.58
C PHE A 70 -10.66 6.89 5.56
N PRO A 71 -11.49 7.94 5.74
CA PRO A 71 -11.07 9.33 5.56
C PRO A 71 -9.91 9.77 6.47
N HIS A 72 -9.73 9.12 7.64
CA HIS A 72 -8.68 9.45 8.60
C HIS A 72 -7.43 8.55 8.53
N ARG A 73 -7.39 7.58 7.60
CA ARG A 73 -6.29 6.60 7.51
C ARG A 73 -5.74 6.40 6.10
N LYS A 74 -6.19 7.20 5.12
CA LYS A 74 -5.82 7.08 3.72
C LYS A 74 -4.30 7.09 3.46
N ASP A 75 -3.56 7.89 4.22
CA ASP A 75 -2.10 8.06 4.04
C ASP A 75 -1.29 6.81 4.44
N PHE A 76 -1.94 5.82 5.06
CA PHE A 76 -1.31 4.59 5.56
C PHE A 76 -1.84 3.32 4.90
N VAL A 77 -2.64 3.46 3.85
CA VAL A 77 -3.17 2.32 3.09
C VAL A 77 -2.13 1.86 2.08
N THR A 78 -1.65 0.63 2.25
CA THR A 78 -0.77 0.00 1.27
C THR A 78 -1.59 -0.35 0.03
N THR A 79 -1.16 0.12 -1.13
CA THR A 79 -1.84 -0.15 -2.40
C THR A 79 -0.92 -0.94 -3.33
N GLU A 80 -1.39 -2.09 -3.80
CA GLU A 80 -0.61 -3.01 -4.62
C GLU A 80 -1.41 -3.45 -5.84
N PHE A 81 -0.74 -3.68 -6.97
CA PHE A 81 -1.37 -4.23 -8.16
C PHE A 81 -1.15 -5.73 -8.26
N ILE A 82 -2.24 -6.50 -8.25
CA ILE A 82 -2.18 -7.96 -8.29
C ILE A 82 -2.17 -8.43 -9.74
N SER A 83 -1.00 -8.79 -10.22
CA SER A 83 -0.74 -9.30 -11.58
C SER A 83 -0.95 -10.81 -11.65
N LEU A 84 -1.57 -11.30 -12.73
CA LEU A 84 -1.59 -12.74 -13.05
C LEU A 84 -0.24 -13.24 -13.59
N LYS A 85 0.57 -12.35 -14.17
CA LYS A 85 1.91 -12.71 -14.61
C LYS A 85 2.83 -12.72 -13.41
N ASP A 86 3.50 -13.85 -13.16
CA ASP A 86 4.61 -13.90 -12.22
C ASP A 86 5.69 -12.93 -12.71
N VAL A 87 5.82 -11.80 -12.01
CA VAL A 87 6.90 -10.85 -12.25
C VAL A 87 8.16 -11.50 -11.70
N ARG A 88 8.88 -12.24 -12.55
CA ARG A 88 10.23 -12.72 -12.21
C ARG A 88 11.14 -11.49 -12.09
N TRP A 89 11.58 -11.21 -10.88
CA TRP A 89 12.68 -10.28 -10.65
C TRP A 89 13.95 -10.88 -11.25
N ILE A 90 14.46 -10.25 -12.31
CA ILE A 90 15.79 -10.57 -12.85
C ILE A 90 16.80 -9.98 -11.86
N ARG A 91 17.63 -10.85 -11.26
CA ARG A 91 18.74 -10.46 -10.38
C ARG A 91 19.89 -9.85 -11.16
#